data_AF-A0A9W5V340-F1
#
_entry.id   AF-A0A9W5V340-F1
#
_cell.length_a   1.000
_cell.length_b   1.000
_cell.length_c   1.000
_cell.angle_alpha   90.00
_cell.angle_beta   90.00
_cell.angle_gamma   90.00
#
_symmetry.space_group_name_H-M   'P 1'
#
loop_
_entity.id
_entity.type
_entity.pdbx_description
1 polymer ?
#
loop_
_entity_poly.entity_id
_entity_poly.type
_entity_poly.pdbx_seq_one_letter_code
_entity_poly.pdbx_strand_id
1 'polypeptide(L)'
;MVWEPQYFQLSDGGKTVQIIQQQNTEEWIMEEEYKLPVLLPKTTVKLINMKNEDIPTDEDSYWEAFDLFGSEYVCRLLGVPLYDDLPKDLACPTCAKEMKYVATIAQDIEERGLISVVNFQFGEMNIYYYLCIDCSIIKTEIQNT
;
A
#
# COMPACT_ATOMS: atom_id res chain seq x y z
N MET A 1 11.70 6.03 11.64
CA MET A 1 11.92 6.17 10.19
C MET A 1 11.05 5.13 9.52
N VAL A 2 10.41 5.51 8.41
CA VAL A 2 9.56 4.63 7.61
C VAL A 2 10.44 3.86 6.63
N TRP A 3 10.03 2.68 6.13
CA TRP A 3 10.83 1.97 5.12
C TRP A 3 10.99 2.83 3.86
N GLU A 4 12.22 2.88 3.33
CA GLU A 4 12.52 3.54 2.08
C GLU A 4 11.76 2.90 0.90
N PRO A 5 11.56 3.63 -0.21
CA PRO A 5 10.90 3.08 -1.38
C PRO A 5 11.56 1.80 -1.89
N GLN A 6 10.73 0.81 -2.21
CA GLN A 6 11.19 -0.50 -2.71
C GLN A 6 10.67 -0.73 -4.12
N TYR A 7 11.43 -1.46 -4.94
CA TYR A 7 11.14 -1.70 -6.34
C TYR A 7 11.17 -3.19 -6.66
N PHE A 8 10.13 -3.64 -7.35
CA PHE A 8 9.93 -5.04 -7.70
C PHE A 8 9.63 -5.19 -9.18
N GLN A 9 10.30 -6.15 -9.83
CA GLN A 9 10.00 -6.55 -11.19
C GLN A 9 8.88 -7.59 -11.17
N LEU A 10 7.83 -7.34 -11.95
CA LEU A 10 6.81 -8.33 -12.23
C LEU A 10 7.18 -9.10 -13.51
N SER A 11 6.98 -10.41 -13.47
CA SER A 11 7.00 -11.27 -14.66
C SER A 11 5.80 -12.22 -14.68
N ASP A 12 5.58 -12.89 -15.80
CA ASP A 12 4.48 -13.86 -15.98
C ASP A 12 3.08 -13.29 -15.70
N GLY A 13 2.86 -12.02 -16.08
CA GLY A 13 1.61 -11.32 -15.81
C GLY A 13 1.38 -11.02 -14.33
N GLY A 14 2.44 -10.84 -13.53
CA GLY A 14 2.38 -10.52 -12.11
C GLY A 14 2.35 -11.74 -11.18
N LYS A 15 2.54 -12.96 -11.72
CA LYS A 15 2.59 -14.19 -10.91
C LYS A 15 3.93 -14.39 -10.22
N THR A 16 4.98 -13.79 -10.78
CA THR A 16 6.33 -13.87 -10.26
C THR A 16 6.80 -12.45 -9.96
N VAL A 17 7.39 -12.28 -8.77
CA VAL A 17 7.88 -11.00 -8.27
C VAL A 17 9.36 -11.15 -7.91
N GLN A 18 10.20 -10.26 -8.42
CA GLN A 18 11.63 -10.21 -8.10
C GLN A 18 11.99 -8.85 -7.52
N ILE A 19 12.82 -8.84 -6.49
CA ILE A 19 13.30 -7.59 -5.87
C ILE A 19 14.35 -6.96 -6.79
N ILE A 20 14.13 -5.72 -7.21
CA ILE A 20 15.11 -4.92 -7.97
C ILE A 20 15.94 -4.09 -7.00
N GLN A 21 15.27 -3.42 -6.07
CA GLN A 21 15.90 -2.53 -5.10
C GLN A 21 15.10 -2.51 -3.81
N GLN A 22 15.79 -2.72 -2.70
CA GLN A 22 15.25 -2.54 -1.36
C GLN A 22 16.37 -1.92 -0.52
N GLN A 23 16.22 -0.65 -0.16
CA GLN A 23 17.16 0.02 0.72
C GLN A 23 16.68 -0.15 2.16
N ASN A 24 17.12 -1.22 2.81
CA ASN A 24 16.89 -1.42 4.23
C ASN A 24 18.14 -0.96 4.97
N THR A 25 18.26 0.34 5.23
CA THR A 25 19.39 0.90 5.97
C THR A 25 19.38 0.52 7.45
N GLU A 26 18.22 0.09 7.92
CA GLU A 26 17.97 -0.22 9.31
C GLU A 26 17.57 -1.70 9.45
N GLU A 27 18.24 -2.45 10.33
CA GLU A 27 17.98 -3.87 10.58
C GLU A 27 16.76 -4.06 11.52
N TRP A 28 15.59 -3.53 11.15
CA TRP A 28 14.38 -3.68 11.95
C TRP A 28 13.92 -5.13 11.88
N ILE A 29 14.04 -5.84 13.00
CA ILE A 29 13.50 -7.17 13.16
C ILE A 29 12.17 -7.03 13.89
N MET A 30 11.08 -7.19 13.17
CA MET A 30 9.74 -7.27 13.75
C MET A 30 9.68 -8.42 14.75
N GLU A 31 9.11 -8.19 15.94
CA GLU A 31 9.01 -9.23 16.96
C GLU A 31 8.14 -10.38 16.46
N GLU A 32 8.41 -11.60 16.94
CA GLU A 32 7.79 -12.83 16.41
C GLU A 32 6.25 -12.78 16.47
N GLU A 33 5.69 -12.12 17.49
CA GLU A 33 4.24 -11.98 17.67
C GLU A 33 3.58 -11.03 16.65
N TYR A 34 4.32 -10.09 16.06
CA TYR A 34 3.82 -9.16 15.04
C TYR A 34 4.20 -9.57 13.63
N LYS A 35 4.98 -10.64 13.45
CA LYS A 35 5.39 -11.06 12.11
C LYS A 35 4.20 -11.57 11.31
N LEU A 36 3.94 -10.88 10.21
CA LEU A 36 3.07 -11.40 9.17
C LEU A 36 3.69 -12.69 8.57
N PRO A 37 2.90 -13.74 8.36
CA PRO A 37 3.36 -14.97 7.75
C PRO A 37 3.75 -14.73 6.29
N VAL A 38 4.82 -15.39 5.86
CA VAL A 38 5.28 -15.41 4.47
C VAL A 38 5.12 -16.84 3.95
N LEU A 39 4.19 -17.17 3.06
CA LEU A 39 3.20 -16.32 2.36
C LEU A 39 2.01 -15.90 3.25
N LEU A 40 1.38 -14.77 2.92
CA LEU A 40 0.13 -14.35 3.56
C LEU A 40 -1.00 -15.36 3.29
N PRO A 41 -1.87 -15.63 4.28
CA PRO A 41 -3.03 -16.50 4.10
C PRO A 41 -4.01 -15.92 3.09
N LYS A 42 -4.69 -16.80 2.36
CA LYS A 42 -5.73 -16.41 1.41
C LYS A 42 -7.04 -16.16 2.16
N THR A 43 -7.69 -15.05 1.86
CA THR A 43 -9.05 -14.76 2.32
C THR A 43 -9.89 -14.19 1.19
N THR A 44 -11.20 -14.22 1.35
CA THR A 44 -12.14 -13.60 0.40
C THR A 44 -12.36 -12.16 0.80
N VAL A 45 -12.23 -11.26 -0.15
CA VAL A 45 -12.53 -9.83 0.04
C VAL A 45 -13.70 -9.41 -0.84
N LYS A 46 -14.43 -8.40 -0.42
CA LYS A 46 -15.47 -7.77 -1.22
C LYS A 46 -14.90 -6.52 -1.89
N LEU A 47 -15.03 -6.44 -3.21
CA LEU A 47 -14.74 -5.21 -3.94
C LEU A 47 -16.00 -4.34 -3.99
N ILE A 48 -15.86 -3.07 -3.63
CA ILE A 48 -16.92 -2.05 -3.70
C ILE A 48 -16.41 -0.92 -4.58
N ASN A 49 -17.24 -0.46 -5.52
CA ASN A 49 -16.88 0.66 -6.38
C ASN A 49 -16.87 1.95 -5.57
N MET A 50 -15.79 2.72 -5.69
CA MET A 50 -15.75 4.09 -5.17
C MET A 50 -16.77 4.96 -5.90
N LYS A 51 -17.49 5.76 -5.13
CA LYS A 51 -18.35 6.86 -5.59
C LYS A 51 -17.55 8.15 -5.62
N ASN A 52 -18.11 9.18 -6.26
CA ASN A 52 -17.52 10.52 -6.23
C ASN A 52 -17.44 11.10 -4.81
N GLU A 53 -18.39 10.74 -3.94
CA GLU A 53 -18.43 11.13 -2.52
C GLU A 53 -17.27 10.54 -1.71
N ASP A 54 -16.70 9.41 -2.16
CA ASP A 54 -15.57 8.77 -1.48
C ASP A 54 -14.23 9.45 -1.83
N ILE A 55 -14.23 10.37 -2.80
CA ILE A 55 -13.06 11.14 -3.21
C ILE A 55 -13.08 12.46 -2.45
N PRO A 56 -12.19 12.64 -1.46
CA PRO A 56 -12.19 13.85 -0.65
C PRO A 56 -11.82 15.07 -1.50
N THR A 57 -12.50 16.20 -1.25
CA THR A 57 -12.31 17.46 -2.00
C THR A 57 -11.94 18.63 -1.12
N ASP A 58 -11.98 18.45 0.20
CA ASP A 58 -11.67 19.43 1.23
C ASP A 58 -11.01 18.74 2.44
N GLU A 59 -10.46 19.53 3.34
CA GLU A 59 -9.69 19.03 4.48
C GLU A 59 -10.52 18.09 5.39
N ASP A 60 -11.76 18.46 5.70
CA ASP A 60 -12.63 17.67 6.58
C ASP A 60 -12.92 16.28 5.98
N SER A 61 -13.21 16.21 4.67
CA SER A 61 -13.42 14.93 3.98
C SER A 61 -12.15 14.10 3.85
N TYR A 62 -10.96 14.73 3.81
CA TYR A 62 -9.68 14.01 3.87
C TYR A 62 -9.50 13.32 5.22
N TRP A 63 -9.75 14.03 6.33
CA TRP A 63 -9.68 13.47 7.67
C TRP A 63 -10.67 12.32 7.87
N GLU A 64 -11.93 12.50 7.43
CA GLU A 64 -12.93 11.43 7.48
C GLU A 64 -12.49 10.21 6.65
N ALA A 65 -11.93 10.42 5.46
CA ALA A 65 -11.45 9.33 4.63
C ALA A 65 -10.30 8.54 5.28
N PHE A 66 -9.42 9.21 6.04
CA PHE A 66 -8.35 8.57 6.81
C PHE A 66 -8.92 7.78 8.00
N ASP A 67 -9.87 8.34 8.75
CA ASP A 67 -10.51 7.65 9.87
C ASP A 67 -11.21 6.36 9.44
N LEU A 68 -11.80 6.34 8.24
CA LEU A 68 -12.44 5.17 7.65
C LEU A 68 -11.44 4.14 7.10
N PHE A 69 -10.22 4.57 6.75
CA PHE A 69 -9.22 3.72 6.13
C PHE A 69 -8.47 2.90 7.20
N GLY A 70 -8.59 1.58 7.11
CA GLY A 70 -8.14 0.63 8.13
C GLY A 70 -9.22 0.24 9.15
N SER A 71 -10.35 0.96 9.19
CA SER A 71 -11.46 0.69 10.12
C SER A 71 -12.72 0.16 9.42
N GLU A 72 -13.05 0.67 8.24
CA GLU A 72 -14.19 0.19 7.42
C GLU A 72 -13.73 -0.53 6.15
N TYR A 73 -12.53 -0.21 5.65
CA TYR A 73 -11.89 -0.88 4.52
C TYR A 73 -10.37 -0.81 4.62
N VAL A 74 -9.64 -1.83 4.16
CA VAL A 74 -8.16 -1.89 4.26
C VAL A 74 -7.44 -1.59 2.94
N CYS A 75 -8.17 -1.39 1.84
CA CYS A 75 -7.55 -1.21 0.52
C CYS A 75 -8.34 -0.24 -0.36
N ARG A 76 -7.62 0.70 -0.99
CA ARG A 76 -8.12 1.54 -2.09
C ARG A 76 -7.43 1.09 -3.37
N LEU A 77 -8.20 0.87 -4.44
CA LEU A 77 -7.70 0.40 -5.73
C LEU A 77 -8.03 1.40 -6.83
N LEU A 78 -7.02 1.80 -7.59
CA LEU A 78 -7.12 2.78 -8.68
C LEU A 78 -7.73 4.13 -8.20
N GLY A 79 -7.97 5.03 -9.15
CA GLY A 79 -8.55 6.35 -8.85
C GLY A 79 -7.55 7.29 -8.19
N VAL A 80 -8.06 8.20 -7.36
CA VAL A 80 -7.25 9.21 -6.67
C VAL A 80 -6.71 8.61 -5.36
N PRO A 81 -5.39 8.65 -5.12
CA PRO A 81 -4.80 8.21 -3.85
C PRO A 81 -5.20 9.13 -2.70
N LEU A 82 -5.35 8.56 -1.51
CA LEU A 82 -5.49 9.31 -0.27
C LEU A 82 -4.07 9.52 0.30
N TYR A 83 -3.48 10.70 0.08
CA TYR A 83 -2.13 11.03 0.55
C TYR A 83 -2.18 11.91 1.79
N ASP A 84 -1.27 11.65 2.73
CA ASP A 84 -0.93 12.60 3.79
C ASP A 84 0.11 13.59 3.24
N ASP A 85 1.16 13.04 2.61
CA ASP A 85 2.18 13.79 1.87
C ASP A 85 2.20 13.41 0.38
N LEU A 86 2.48 14.37 -0.50
CA LEU A 86 2.67 14.05 -1.92
C LEU A 86 3.88 13.13 -2.12
N PRO A 87 3.75 12.05 -2.92
CA PRO A 87 4.84 11.13 -3.15
C PRO A 87 6.00 11.84 -3.84
N LYS A 88 7.21 11.54 -3.38
CA LYS A 88 8.43 12.05 -3.98
C LYS A 88 8.92 11.05 -5.01
N ASP A 89 9.33 11.57 -6.16
CA ASP A 89 9.95 10.78 -7.24
C ASP A 89 9.10 9.58 -7.72
N LEU A 90 8.16 9.85 -8.62
CA LEU A 90 7.36 8.84 -9.29
C LEU A 90 7.98 8.37 -10.61
N ALA A 91 9.24 8.69 -10.91
CA ALA A 91 9.87 8.23 -12.14
C ALA A 91 10.23 6.74 -12.05
N CYS A 92 9.93 5.98 -13.10
CA CYS A 92 10.40 4.60 -13.21
C CYS A 92 11.93 4.59 -13.32
N PRO A 93 12.65 3.78 -12.51
CA PRO A 93 14.11 3.77 -12.51
C PRO A 93 14.72 3.26 -13.83
N THR A 94 13.93 2.59 -14.67
CA THR A 94 14.40 2.02 -15.95
C THR A 94 14.11 2.91 -17.15
N CYS A 95 12.90 3.48 -17.26
CA CYS A 95 12.48 4.24 -18.44
C CYS A 95 12.22 5.73 -18.18
N ALA A 96 12.38 6.19 -16.93
CA ALA A 96 12.13 7.56 -16.46
C ALA A 96 10.69 8.08 -16.68
N LYS A 97 9.76 7.25 -17.17
CA LYS A 97 8.34 7.60 -17.26
C LYS A 97 7.70 7.59 -15.88
N GLU A 98 6.71 8.46 -15.70
CA GLU A 98 5.93 8.54 -14.47
C GLU A 98 5.17 7.22 -14.22
N MET A 99 5.38 6.64 -13.04
CA MET A 99 4.67 5.49 -12.52
C MET A 99 3.27 5.90 -12.07
N LYS A 100 2.29 5.04 -12.31
CA LYS A 100 0.89 5.33 -11.98
C LYS A 100 0.50 4.64 -10.69
N TYR A 101 -0.19 5.35 -9.82
CA TYR A 101 -0.81 4.76 -8.64
C TYR A 101 -1.74 3.61 -9.02
N VAL A 102 -1.68 2.52 -8.27
CA VAL A 102 -2.57 1.36 -8.45
C VAL A 102 -3.32 0.97 -7.19
N ALA A 103 -2.73 1.13 -6.00
CA ALA A 103 -3.35 0.74 -4.75
C ALA A 103 -2.71 1.42 -3.54
N THR A 104 -3.48 1.59 -2.48
CA THR A 104 -2.97 1.84 -1.12
C THR A 104 -3.57 0.77 -0.21
N ILE A 105 -2.75 0.20 0.67
CA ILE A 105 -3.17 -0.75 1.69
C ILE A 105 -2.86 -0.18 3.07
N ALA A 106 -3.87 -0.16 3.94
CA ALA A 106 -3.76 0.16 5.35
C ALA A 106 -3.79 -1.13 6.18
N GLN A 107 -3.32 -1.06 7.42
CA GLN A 107 -3.50 -2.13 8.39
C GLN A 107 -4.97 -2.29 8.81
N ASP A 108 -5.33 -3.47 9.31
CA ASP A 108 -6.61 -3.69 9.99
C ASP A 108 -6.51 -3.21 11.43
N ILE A 109 -7.26 -2.17 11.79
CA ILE A 109 -7.27 -1.64 13.16
C ILE A 109 -7.99 -2.67 14.04
N GLU A 110 -7.27 -3.17 15.05
CA GLU A 110 -7.54 -4.42 15.79
C GLU A 110 -8.98 -4.59 16.28
N GLU A 111 -9.67 -3.48 16.58
CA GLU A 111 -11.04 -3.47 17.11
C GLU A 111 -12.11 -3.85 16.07
N ARG A 112 -11.79 -3.85 14.77
CA ARG A 112 -12.78 -4.03 13.69
C ARG A 112 -12.77 -5.41 13.06
N GLY A 113 -11.60 -6.04 12.93
CA GLY A 113 -11.45 -7.40 12.40
C GLY A 113 -11.86 -7.53 10.94
N LEU A 114 -11.48 -6.57 10.09
CA LEU A 114 -11.72 -6.60 8.65
C LEU A 114 -11.03 -7.79 7.97
N ILE A 115 -9.87 -8.20 8.49
CA ILE A 115 -9.09 -9.37 8.06
C ILE A 115 -8.97 -10.34 9.24
N SER A 116 -9.70 -11.45 9.18
CA SER A 116 -9.76 -12.42 10.28
C SER A 116 -8.78 -13.58 10.19
N VAL A 117 -8.08 -13.74 9.06
CA VAL A 117 -7.19 -14.89 8.80
C VAL A 117 -5.78 -14.72 9.38
N VAL A 118 -5.43 -13.49 9.76
CA VAL A 118 -4.15 -13.11 10.37
C VAL A 118 -4.36 -11.78 11.09
N ASN A 119 -3.59 -11.50 12.14
CA ASN A 119 -3.50 -10.13 12.66
C ASN A 119 -2.84 -9.25 11.58
N PHE A 120 -3.65 -8.52 10.81
CA PHE A 120 -3.20 -7.78 9.64
C PHE A 120 -2.67 -6.39 10.02
N GLN A 121 -1.68 -6.40 10.90
CA GLN A 121 -0.98 -5.22 11.39
C GLN A 121 0.46 -5.23 10.92
N PHE A 122 0.93 -4.07 10.50
CA PHE A 122 2.31 -3.85 10.04
C PHE A 122 2.82 -2.45 10.40
N GLY A 123 2.23 -1.85 11.43
CA GLY A 123 2.50 -0.51 11.92
C GLY A 123 1.47 0.52 11.45
N GLU A 124 1.42 1.67 12.13
CA GLU A 124 0.62 2.86 11.78
C GLU A 124 1.16 3.48 10.46
N MET A 125 0.89 2.78 9.36
CA MET A 125 1.50 3.00 8.06
C MET A 125 0.52 2.66 6.94
N ASN A 126 0.55 3.48 5.89
CA ASN A 126 -0.12 3.22 4.62
C ASN A 126 0.92 2.84 3.56
N ILE A 127 0.72 1.71 2.88
CA ILE A 127 1.61 1.25 1.81
C ILE A 127 0.98 1.58 0.46
N TYR A 128 1.63 2.47 -0.28
CA TYR A 128 1.24 2.90 -1.62
C TYR A 128 1.98 2.08 -2.67
N TYR A 129 1.25 1.69 -3.70
CA TYR A 129 1.75 0.90 -4.81
C TYR A 129 1.61 1.70 -6.11
N TYR A 130 2.72 1.79 -6.84
CA TYR A 130 2.78 2.44 -8.15
C TYR A 130 3.31 1.46 -9.19
N LEU A 131 2.78 1.52 -10.41
CA LEU A 131 3.15 0.63 -11.51
C LEU A 131 3.70 1.43 -12.69
N CYS A 132 4.86 1.02 -13.18
CA CYS A 132 5.30 1.33 -14.54
C CYS A 132 4.79 0.23 -15.46
N ILE A 133 3.79 0.54 -16.29
CA ILE A 133 3.17 -0.42 -17.20
C ILE A 133 4.20 -0.92 -18.24
N ASP A 134 5.01 -0.01 -18.78
CA ASP A 134 5.97 -0.34 -19.84
C ASP A 134 7.08 -1.27 -19.38
N CYS A 135 7.54 -1.11 -18.12
CA CYS A 135 8.63 -1.92 -17.56
C CYS A 135 8.12 -3.05 -16.66
N SER A 136 6.83 -3.09 -16.33
CA SER A 136 6.25 -4.02 -15.36
C SER A 136 6.94 -3.97 -14.00
N ILE A 137 7.26 -2.75 -13.53
CA ILE A 137 7.92 -2.50 -12.24
C ILE A 137 6.90 -1.93 -11.26
N ILE A 138 6.81 -2.49 -10.06
CA ILE A 138 6.09 -1.91 -8.93
C ILE A 138 7.06 -1.15 -8.04
N LYS A 139 6.69 0.07 -7.66
CA LYS A 139 7.30 0.83 -6.55
C LYS A 139 6.35 0.75 -5.36
N THR A 140 6.87 0.47 -4.18
CA THR A 140 6.15 0.67 -2.91
C THR A 140 6.72 1.89 -2.19
N GLU A 141 5.83 2.71 -1.63
CA GLU A 141 6.18 3.84 -0.78
C GLU A 141 5.32 3.79 0.47
N ILE A 142 5.85 4.23 1.60
CA ILE A 142 5.14 4.16 2.88
C ILE A 142 5.04 5.55 3.46
N GLN A 143 3.84 5.87 3.96
CA GLN A 143 3.61 7.06 4.76
C GLN A 143 3.15 6.60 6.14
N ASN A 144 3.75 7.18 7.18
CA ASN A 144 3.22 7.01 8.53
C ASN A 144 1.89 7.74 8.63
N THR A 145 0.98 7.16 9.38
CA THR A 145 -0.25 7.81 9.83
C THR A 145 -0.07 8.34 11.25
#